data_AF-A0A6B0V5M2-F1
#
_entry.id   AF-A0A6B0V5M2-F1
#
_cell.length_a   1.000
_cell.length_b   1.000
_cell.length_c   1.000
_cell.angle_alpha   90.00
_cell.angle_beta   90.00
_cell.angle_gamma   90.00
#
_symmetry.space_group_name_H-M   'P 1'
#
loop_
_entity.id
_entity.type
_entity.pdbx_description
1 polymer ?
#
loop_
_entity_poly.entity_id
_entity_poly.type
_entity_poly.pdbx_seq_one_letter_code
_entity_poly.pdbx_strand_id
1 'polypeptide(L)'
;PRIPAAAVTVEDADFLARVVGRGEEVKVRLEMSNSHTNGTSRNVVADITGKAHPGQYVILGAHTDSWDVGQGVMDDAGGVFIAVKALSYLRKRGLKPRRTLRAVLWTSEENGLVGAAEFVQRHRDEMDNVSLAIESDTGTFAPYGLTTSSENNLTQCILREVLSLMAPIGATTLELSVRGSDVDKLHALGVPVSTLLNRNERYFHYHHTRADTMSLMSSRDLDLCAGFWAAVGYVFADLRNMLPR
;
A
#
# COMPACT_ATOMS: atom_id res chain seq x y z
N PRO A 1 -10.38 -0.32 -23.16
CA PRO A 1 -9.92 0.31 -24.43
C PRO A 1 -10.69 -0.26 -25.65
N ARG A 2 -10.93 0.55 -26.69
CA ARG A 2 -11.59 0.10 -27.94
C ARG A 2 -10.60 -0.38 -29.02
N ILE A 3 -9.29 -0.30 -28.75
CA ILE A 3 -8.20 -0.77 -29.61
C ILE A 3 -7.31 -1.74 -28.82
N PRO A 4 -6.72 -2.76 -29.46
CA PRO A 4 -5.72 -3.62 -28.80
C PRO A 4 -4.55 -2.80 -28.26
N ALA A 5 -4.11 -3.12 -27.06
CA ALA A 5 -3.02 -2.44 -26.37
C ALA A 5 -2.12 -3.47 -25.71
N ALA A 6 -0.81 -3.38 -25.96
CA ALA A 6 0.21 -4.23 -25.37
C ALA A 6 1.41 -3.38 -24.95
N ALA A 7 2.11 -3.82 -23.92
CA ALA A 7 3.42 -3.29 -23.55
C ALA A 7 4.52 -4.14 -24.21
N VAL A 8 5.63 -3.50 -24.56
CA VAL A 8 6.86 -4.17 -25.00
C VAL A 8 7.97 -3.84 -24.01
N THR A 9 9.06 -4.60 -24.05
CA THR A 9 10.24 -4.32 -23.22
C THR A 9 10.87 -2.98 -23.60
N VAL A 10 11.66 -2.38 -22.69
CA VAL A 10 12.40 -1.15 -22.99
C VAL A 10 13.40 -1.39 -24.12
N GLU A 11 14.00 -2.57 -24.16
CA GLU A 11 14.94 -3.00 -25.19
C GLU A 11 14.29 -3.06 -26.58
N ASP A 12 13.07 -3.61 -26.66
CA ASP A 12 12.29 -3.63 -27.90
C ASP A 12 11.87 -2.21 -28.31
N ALA A 13 11.42 -1.38 -27.36
CA ALA A 13 11.07 0.01 -27.63
C ALA A 13 12.27 0.81 -28.18
N ASP A 14 13.44 0.66 -27.57
CA ASP A 14 14.69 1.29 -28.01
C ASP A 14 15.14 0.78 -29.38
N PHE A 15 14.95 -0.52 -29.66
CA PHE A 15 15.20 -1.09 -30.98
C PHE A 15 14.30 -0.44 -32.03
N LEU A 16 12.99 -0.37 -31.78
CA LEU A 16 12.03 0.28 -32.68
C LEU A 16 12.38 1.76 -32.89
N ALA A 17 12.74 2.48 -31.83
CA ALA A 17 13.17 3.88 -31.90
C ALA A 17 14.41 4.05 -32.78
N ARG A 18 15.40 3.15 -32.70
CA ARG A 18 16.58 3.17 -33.57
C ARG A 18 16.23 2.90 -35.03
N VAL A 19 15.27 2.02 -35.32
CA VAL A 19 14.81 1.76 -36.70
C VAL A 19 14.17 3.02 -37.28
N VAL A 20 13.24 3.63 -36.54
CA VAL A 20 12.62 4.91 -36.93
C VAL A 20 13.66 6.02 -37.12
N GLY A 21 14.65 6.09 -36.23
CA GLY A 21 15.73 7.08 -36.32
C GLY A 21 16.61 6.98 -37.58
N ARG A 22 16.63 5.82 -38.25
CA ARG A 22 17.31 5.62 -39.55
C ARG A 22 16.44 5.98 -40.75
N GLY A 23 15.19 6.43 -40.53
CA GLY A 23 14.23 6.73 -41.59
C GLY A 23 13.55 5.48 -42.18
N GLU A 24 13.65 4.34 -41.51
CA GLU A 24 13.03 3.09 -41.94
C GLU A 24 11.56 3.01 -41.46
N GLU A 25 10.69 2.44 -42.30
CA GLU A 25 9.28 2.22 -41.95
C GLU A 25 9.16 1.01 -41.00
N VAL A 26 8.59 1.22 -39.81
CA VAL A 26 8.30 0.16 -38.84
C VAL A 26 6.88 -0.38 -39.04
N LYS A 27 6.76 -1.68 -39.33
CA LYS A 27 5.48 -2.40 -39.38
C LYS A 27 5.44 -3.45 -38.28
N VAL A 28 4.44 -3.36 -37.39
CA VAL A 28 4.23 -4.29 -36.29
C VAL A 28 2.94 -5.07 -36.51
N ARG A 29 2.99 -6.39 -36.36
CA ARG A 29 1.81 -7.25 -36.25
C ARG A 29 1.59 -7.57 -34.78
N LEU A 30 0.49 -7.07 -34.22
CA LEU A 30 0.07 -7.38 -32.86
C LEU A 30 -0.94 -8.52 -32.89
N GLU A 31 -0.62 -9.62 -32.21
CA GLU A 31 -1.51 -10.77 -32.04
C GLU A 31 -1.76 -10.98 -30.55
N MET A 32 -3.03 -10.92 -30.14
CA MET A 32 -3.43 -11.02 -28.75
C MET A 32 -4.69 -11.88 -28.65
N SER A 33 -4.75 -12.70 -27.62
CA SER A 33 -5.94 -13.45 -27.25
C SER A 33 -6.19 -13.22 -25.76
N ASN A 34 -7.18 -12.39 -25.45
CA ASN A 34 -7.56 -12.05 -24.09
C ASN A 34 -9.09 -12.11 -23.95
N SER A 35 -9.55 -12.56 -22.79
CA SER A 35 -10.97 -12.55 -22.42
C SER A 35 -11.12 -11.87 -21.07
N HIS A 36 -12.12 -11.01 -20.94
CA HIS A 36 -12.50 -10.45 -19.66
C HIS A 36 -13.61 -11.30 -19.04
N THR A 37 -13.36 -11.84 -17.86
CA THR A 37 -14.36 -12.63 -17.11
C THR A 37 -14.59 -12.00 -15.75
N ASN A 38 -15.85 -11.85 -15.37
CA ASN A 38 -16.20 -11.43 -14.03
C ASN A 38 -16.07 -12.61 -13.05
N GLY A 39 -15.56 -12.33 -11.85
CA GLY A 39 -15.46 -13.29 -10.77
C GLY A 39 -15.78 -12.66 -9.43
N THR A 40 -16.06 -13.49 -8.42
CA THR A 40 -16.21 -13.03 -7.04
C THR A 40 -14.86 -13.09 -6.32
N SER A 41 -14.39 -11.94 -5.85
CA SER A 41 -13.25 -11.86 -4.93
C SER A 41 -13.69 -11.37 -3.54
N ARG A 42 -12.78 -11.29 -2.57
CA ARG A 42 -13.06 -10.87 -1.19
C ARG A 42 -11.90 -10.07 -0.61
N ASN A 43 -12.19 -8.88 -0.08
CA ASN A 43 -11.28 -8.24 0.87
C ASN A 43 -11.17 -9.10 2.14
N VAL A 44 -9.99 -9.14 2.73
CA VAL A 44 -9.76 -9.79 4.02
C VAL A 44 -9.58 -8.71 5.08
N VAL A 45 -10.38 -8.77 6.15
CA VAL A 45 -10.33 -7.80 7.26
C VAL A 45 -10.05 -8.52 8.56
N ALA A 46 -9.09 -8.02 9.34
CA ALA A 46 -8.73 -8.58 10.63
C ALA A 46 -8.52 -7.47 11.67
N ASP A 47 -9.09 -7.63 12.86
CA ASP A 47 -9.05 -6.62 13.90
C ASP A 47 -8.30 -7.09 15.17
N ILE A 48 -7.56 -6.15 15.77
CA ILE A 48 -7.31 -6.12 17.21
C ILE A 48 -8.28 -5.08 17.78
N THR A 49 -9.38 -5.54 18.38
CA THR A 49 -10.39 -4.66 18.96
C THR A 49 -9.79 -3.72 20.00
N GLY A 50 -10.13 -2.42 19.94
CA GLY A 50 -9.65 -1.43 20.91
C GLY A 50 -10.16 -1.68 22.34
N LYS A 51 -9.41 -1.24 23.35
CA LYS A 51 -9.79 -1.36 24.77
C LYS A 51 -10.72 -0.25 25.27
N ALA A 52 -10.69 0.93 24.64
CA ALA A 52 -11.42 2.12 25.10
C ALA A 52 -12.41 2.65 24.05
N HIS A 53 -12.06 2.55 22.77
CA HIS A 53 -12.82 3.06 21.64
C HIS A 53 -12.91 1.99 20.54
N PRO A 54 -13.62 0.87 20.78
CA PRO A 54 -13.63 -0.26 19.84
C PRO A 54 -14.28 0.07 18.47
N GLY A 55 -15.10 1.11 18.39
CA GLY A 55 -15.69 1.60 17.14
C GLY A 55 -14.87 2.68 16.43
N GLN A 56 -13.66 3.01 16.91
CA GLN A 56 -12.72 3.91 16.21
C GLN A 56 -11.56 3.09 15.67
N TYR A 57 -11.00 3.49 14.53
CA TYR A 57 -10.07 2.66 13.77
C TYR A 57 -8.77 3.36 13.41
N VAL A 58 -7.70 2.59 13.41
CA VAL A 58 -6.50 2.83 12.59
C VAL A 58 -6.37 1.66 11.64
N ILE A 59 -6.26 1.95 10.35
CA ILE A 59 -6.21 0.93 9.29
C ILE A 59 -4.77 0.73 8.83
N LEU A 60 -4.37 -0.54 8.70
CA LEU A 60 -3.13 -1.01 8.09
C LEU A 60 -3.47 -1.78 6.81
N GLY A 61 -3.02 -1.27 5.68
CA GLY A 61 -3.51 -1.63 4.35
C GLY A 61 -2.45 -2.20 3.42
N ALA A 62 -2.91 -3.02 2.49
CA ALA A 62 -2.18 -3.66 1.39
C ALA A 62 -3.17 -4.35 0.43
N HIS A 63 -2.78 -4.73 -0.78
CA HIS A 63 -3.65 -5.51 -1.68
C HIS A 63 -3.16 -6.94 -1.89
N THR A 64 -4.11 -7.85 -2.16
CA THR A 64 -3.87 -9.30 -2.21
C THR A 64 -3.78 -9.89 -3.61
N ASP A 65 -4.35 -9.20 -4.60
CA ASP A 65 -4.16 -9.54 -6.00
C ASP A 65 -2.82 -9.05 -6.52
N SER A 66 -2.42 -9.54 -7.69
CA SER A 66 -1.23 -9.10 -8.41
C SER A 66 -1.47 -9.35 -9.90
N TRP A 67 -0.54 -8.89 -10.74
CA TRP A 67 -0.49 -9.35 -12.13
C TRP A 67 -0.15 -10.83 -12.26
N ASP A 68 -0.55 -11.40 -13.38
CA ASP A 68 -0.52 -12.82 -13.72
C ASP A 68 0.82 -13.29 -14.34
N VAL A 69 1.80 -12.40 -14.46
CA VAL A 69 3.09 -12.69 -15.10
C VAL A 69 4.21 -13.03 -14.10
N GLY A 70 4.13 -12.53 -12.87
CA GLY A 70 5.13 -12.70 -11.82
C GLY A 70 4.62 -13.54 -10.66
N GLN A 71 5.22 -13.32 -9.48
CA GLN A 71 4.77 -13.89 -8.21
C GLN A 71 4.08 -12.85 -7.31
N GLY A 72 4.01 -11.57 -7.70
CA GLY A 72 3.34 -10.52 -6.93
C GLY A 72 4.03 -10.25 -5.58
N VAL A 73 5.37 -10.32 -5.55
CA VAL A 73 6.12 -10.34 -4.29
C VAL A 73 6.30 -8.94 -3.73
N MET A 74 6.76 -8.03 -4.55
CA MET A 74 6.89 -6.61 -4.18
C MET A 74 5.59 -5.84 -4.42
N ASP A 75 4.63 -6.45 -5.12
CA ASP A 75 3.37 -5.87 -5.58
C ASP A 75 2.24 -6.92 -5.48
N ASP A 76 1.65 -7.18 -4.31
CA ASP A 76 1.93 -6.54 -3.00
C ASP A 76 1.95 -7.57 -1.85
N ALA A 77 2.51 -8.78 -2.09
CA ALA A 77 2.63 -9.77 -1.02
C ALA A 77 3.47 -9.27 0.17
N GLY A 78 4.44 -8.40 -0.08
CA GLY A 78 5.22 -7.69 0.95
C GLY A 78 4.33 -6.82 1.85
N GLY A 79 3.52 -5.93 1.29
CA GLY A 79 2.57 -5.09 2.03
C GLY A 79 1.60 -5.94 2.86
N VAL A 80 1.04 -6.99 2.25
CA VAL A 80 0.15 -7.94 2.94
C VAL A 80 0.85 -8.58 4.14
N PHE A 81 2.09 -9.02 3.94
CA PHE A 81 2.87 -9.65 5.00
C PHE A 81 3.07 -8.71 6.19
N ILE A 82 3.49 -7.46 5.96
CA ILE A 82 3.75 -6.52 7.04
C ILE A 82 2.47 -6.09 7.77
N ALA A 83 1.34 -5.94 7.05
CA ALA A 83 0.03 -5.65 7.64
C ALA A 83 -0.41 -6.77 8.60
N VAL A 84 -0.31 -8.03 8.16
CA VAL A 84 -0.67 -9.20 8.99
C VAL A 84 0.32 -9.38 10.16
N LYS A 85 1.62 -9.22 9.91
CA LYS A 85 2.65 -9.37 10.95
C LYS A 85 2.53 -8.32 12.03
N ALA A 86 2.18 -7.07 11.70
CA ALA A 86 1.93 -6.03 12.68
C ALA A 86 0.91 -6.48 13.72
N LEU A 87 -0.25 -6.98 13.29
CA LEU A 87 -1.27 -7.52 14.19
C LEU A 87 -0.76 -8.75 14.97
N SER A 88 -0.05 -9.65 14.29
CA SER A 88 0.51 -10.85 14.93
C SER A 88 1.48 -10.50 16.08
N TYR A 89 2.39 -9.54 15.87
CA TYR A 89 3.37 -9.10 16.85
C TYR A 89 2.70 -8.45 18.06
N LEU A 90 1.75 -7.54 17.83
CA LEU A 90 1.03 -6.86 18.90
C LEU A 90 0.20 -7.85 19.73
N ARG A 91 -0.52 -8.77 19.08
CA ARG A 91 -1.30 -9.82 19.76
C ARG A 91 -0.40 -10.71 20.62
N LYS A 92 0.73 -11.19 20.08
CA LYS A 92 1.68 -12.05 20.82
C LYS A 92 2.27 -11.37 22.04
N ARG A 93 2.39 -10.04 22.04
CA ARG A 93 2.86 -9.24 23.17
C ARG A 93 1.75 -8.81 24.14
N GLY A 94 0.50 -9.18 23.88
CA GLY A 94 -0.65 -8.76 24.69
C GLY A 94 -0.94 -7.26 24.60
N LEU A 95 -0.43 -6.57 23.57
CA LEU A 95 -0.62 -5.14 23.38
C LEU A 95 -1.99 -4.88 22.73
N LYS A 96 -2.85 -4.18 23.46
CA LYS A 96 -4.19 -3.78 23.01
C LYS A 96 -4.30 -2.25 23.02
N PRO A 97 -4.39 -1.60 21.84
CA PRO A 97 -4.49 -0.14 21.77
C PRO A 97 -5.86 0.38 22.23
N ARG A 98 -5.98 1.69 22.43
CA ARG A 98 -7.26 2.37 22.76
C ARG A 98 -8.32 2.16 21.67
N ARG A 99 -7.95 2.36 20.40
CA ARG A 99 -8.79 2.17 19.20
C ARG A 99 -8.57 0.80 18.59
N THR A 100 -9.48 0.36 17.74
CA THR A 100 -9.32 -0.87 16.97
C THR A 100 -8.23 -0.69 15.93
N LEU A 101 -7.25 -1.58 15.93
CA LEU A 101 -6.26 -1.67 14.85
C LEU A 101 -6.76 -2.71 13.84
N ARG A 102 -7.05 -2.25 12.62
CA ARG A 102 -7.67 -3.05 11.57
C ARG A 102 -6.68 -3.26 10.43
N ALA A 103 -6.36 -4.51 10.10
CA ALA A 103 -5.75 -4.84 8.83
C ALA A 103 -6.84 -4.97 7.77
N VAL A 104 -6.69 -4.30 6.63
CA VAL A 104 -7.54 -4.49 5.45
C VAL A 104 -6.62 -4.92 4.31
N LEU A 105 -6.87 -6.11 3.77
CA LEU A 105 -6.19 -6.62 2.60
C LEU A 105 -7.18 -6.54 1.45
N TRP A 106 -7.03 -5.52 0.61
CA TRP A 106 -7.92 -5.27 -0.51
C TRP A 106 -7.68 -6.30 -1.62
N THR A 107 -8.64 -6.40 -2.53
CA THR A 107 -8.55 -7.27 -3.69
C THR A 107 -8.95 -6.49 -4.93
N SER A 108 -8.46 -6.92 -6.09
CA SER A 108 -8.74 -6.29 -7.36
C SER A 108 -8.33 -4.81 -7.37
N GLU A 109 -7.19 -4.50 -6.72
CA GLU A 109 -6.49 -3.20 -6.80
C GLU A 109 -6.06 -2.97 -8.26
N GLU A 110 -5.38 -3.97 -8.83
CA GLU A 110 -4.71 -3.90 -10.14
C GLU A 110 -5.69 -3.71 -11.30
N ASN A 111 -6.95 -4.11 -11.05
CA ASN A 111 -8.06 -3.99 -11.99
C ASN A 111 -8.88 -2.71 -11.78
N GLY A 112 -8.39 -1.77 -10.97
CA GLY A 112 -9.00 -0.46 -10.76
C GLY A 112 -9.65 -0.26 -9.39
N LEU A 113 -8.99 -0.71 -8.32
CA LEU A 113 -9.37 -0.41 -6.92
C LEU A 113 -10.77 -0.90 -6.53
N VAL A 114 -11.18 -2.04 -7.08
CA VAL A 114 -12.55 -2.55 -6.92
C VAL A 114 -12.81 -2.93 -5.46
N GLY A 115 -11.84 -3.58 -4.82
CA GLY A 115 -11.93 -3.96 -3.40
C GLY A 115 -12.03 -2.75 -2.48
N ALA A 116 -11.22 -1.72 -2.67
CA ALA A 116 -11.30 -0.49 -1.89
C ALA A 116 -12.62 0.26 -2.11
N ALA A 117 -13.10 0.34 -3.35
CA ALA A 117 -14.39 0.95 -3.65
C ALA A 117 -15.54 0.25 -2.92
N GLU A 118 -15.57 -1.09 -2.95
CA GLU A 118 -16.57 -1.88 -2.23
C GLU A 118 -16.43 -1.73 -0.70
N PHE A 119 -15.20 -1.69 -0.19
CA PHE A 119 -14.93 -1.48 1.23
C PHE A 119 -15.52 -0.15 1.70
N VAL A 120 -15.20 0.93 1.00
CA VAL A 120 -15.72 2.27 1.33
C VAL A 120 -17.24 2.34 1.19
N GLN A 121 -17.84 1.67 0.20
CA GLN A 121 -19.29 1.61 0.05
C GLN A 121 -19.95 0.94 1.26
N ARG A 122 -19.41 -0.20 1.72
CA ARG A 122 -19.97 -0.96 2.85
C ARG A 122 -19.70 -0.36 4.22
N HIS A 123 -18.57 0.34 4.38
CA HIS A 123 -18.13 0.93 5.64
C HIS A 123 -18.28 2.45 5.66
N ARG A 124 -19.13 3.02 4.80
CA ARG A 124 -19.28 4.48 4.65
C ARG A 124 -19.54 5.19 5.97
N ASP A 125 -20.42 4.63 6.79
CA ASP A 125 -20.81 5.21 8.09
C ASP A 125 -19.70 5.06 9.16
N GLU A 126 -18.67 4.25 8.91
CA GLU A 126 -17.50 4.12 9.78
C GLU A 126 -16.40 5.13 9.43
N MET A 127 -16.45 5.79 8.28
CA MET A 127 -15.34 6.59 7.77
C MET A 127 -14.97 7.75 8.70
N ASP A 128 -15.94 8.38 9.36
CA ASP A 128 -15.69 9.44 10.36
C ASP A 128 -15.01 8.91 11.63
N ASN A 129 -15.08 7.60 11.88
CA ASN A 129 -14.45 6.92 13.00
C ASN A 129 -13.05 6.36 12.65
N VAL A 130 -12.61 6.48 11.40
CA VAL A 130 -11.23 6.15 11.01
C VAL A 130 -10.34 7.35 11.32
N SER A 131 -9.40 7.16 12.25
CA SER A 131 -8.43 8.19 12.65
C SER A 131 -7.29 8.34 11.66
N LEU A 132 -6.86 7.24 11.03
CA LEU A 132 -5.77 7.16 10.07
C LEU A 132 -5.90 5.85 9.29
N ALA A 133 -5.65 5.88 8.00
CA ALA A 133 -5.39 4.68 7.20
C ALA A 133 -3.99 4.75 6.60
N ILE A 134 -3.22 3.66 6.70
CA ILE A 134 -1.86 3.59 6.17
C ILE A 134 -1.75 2.40 5.23
N GLU A 135 -1.09 2.56 4.09
CA GLU A 135 -0.90 1.51 3.08
C GLU A 135 0.57 1.34 2.67
N SER A 136 0.96 0.10 2.41
CA SER A 136 2.24 -0.24 1.79
C SER A 136 1.96 -0.92 0.47
N ASP A 137 2.26 -0.24 -0.64
CA ASP A 137 1.89 -0.67 -2.00
C ASP A 137 2.95 -0.22 -3.04
N THR A 138 4.20 -0.10 -2.61
CA THR A 138 5.33 0.24 -3.51
C THR A 138 6.57 -0.52 -3.07
N GLY A 139 6.38 -1.82 -2.83
CA GLY A 139 7.39 -2.71 -2.27
C GLY A 139 7.62 -2.55 -0.77
N THR A 140 8.41 -3.47 -0.22
CA THR A 140 8.83 -3.48 1.19
C THR A 140 10.35 -3.44 1.30
N PHE A 141 10.94 -2.36 0.78
CA PHE A 141 12.37 -2.06 0.94
C PHE A 141 12.66 -1.40 2.28
N ALA A 142 13.93 -1.07 2.56
CA ALA A 142 14.32 -0.40 3.79
C ALA A 142 13.43 0.84 4.05
N PRO A 143 12.66 0.87 5.17
CA PRO A 143 11.74 1.95 5.44
C PRO A 143 12.51 3.20 5.87
N TYR A 144 12.02 4.37 5.48
CA TYR A 144 12.57 5.65 5.94
C TYR A 144 11.51 6.66 6.44
N GLY A 145 10.22 6.33 6.40
CA GLY A 145 9.17 7.21 6.93
C GLY A 145 7.76 6.89 6.46
N LEU A 146 6.89 7.91 6.50
CA LEU A 146 5.54 7.88 5.93
C LEU A 146 5.27 9.11 5.07
N THR A 147 4.36 8.99 4.10
CA THR A 147 3.66 10.16 3.56
C THR A 147 2.51 10.57 4.47
N THR A 148 1.90 11.72 4.20
CA THR A 148 0.59 12.08 4.72
C THR A 148 -0.19 12.89 3.70
N SER A 149 -1.49 12.65 3.62
CA SER A 149 -2.42 13.49 2.86
C SER A 149 -2.94 14.69 3.67
N SER A 150 -2.68 14.76 4.98
CA SER A 150 -3.25 15.79 5.84
C SER A 150 -2.45 17.09 5.76
N GLU A 151 -3.10 18.16 5.29
CA GLU A 151 -2.57 19.53 5.33
C GLU A 151 -2.71 20.18 6.72
N ASN A 152 -3.39 19.52 7.67
CA ASN A 152 -3.58 20.03 9.01
C ASN A 152 -2.25 20.03 9.79
N ASN A 153 -1.78 21.23 10.18
CA ASN A 153 -0.51 21.43 10.88
C ASN A 153 -0.39 20.61 12.18
N LEU A 154 -1.49 20.47 12.95
CA LEU A 154 -1.48 19.70 14.19
C LEU A 154 -1.34 18.20 13.88
N THR A 155 -2.04 17.70 12.87
CA THR A 155 -1.92 16.31 12.40
C THR A 155 -0.51 16.00 11.93
N GLN A 156 0.09 16.88 11.11
CA GLN A 156 1.49 16.71 10.69
C GLN A 156 2.48 16.76 11.87
N CYS A 157 2.24 17.62 12.87
CA CYS A 157 3.06 17.67 14.08
C CYS A 157 3.01 16.34 14.84
N ILE A 158 1.81 15.79 15.05
CA ILE A 158 1.61 14.48 15.69
C ILE A 158 2.30 13.37 14.89
N LEU A 159 2.15 13.36 13.57
CA LEU A 159 2.80 12.38 12.70
C LEU A 159 4.33 12.44 12.82
N ARG A 160 4.94 13.64 12.81
CA ARG A 160 6.38 13.81 13.00
C ARG A 160 6.85 13.32 14.37
N GLU A 161 6.07 13.61 15.42
CA GLU A 161 6.39 13.15 16.77
C GLU A 161 6.36 11.62 16.87
N VAL A 162 5.34 10.96 16.30
CA VAL A 162 5.28 9.49 16.25
C VAL A 162 6.43 8.91 15.44
N LEU A 163 6.77 9.51 14.30
CA LEU A 163 7.89 9.06 13.47
C LEU A 163 9.24 9.30 14.14
N SER A 164 9.39 10.28 15.03
CA SER A 164 10.62 10.49 15.80
C SER A 164 11.01 9.25 16.65
N LEU A 165 10.01 8.48 17.10
CA LEU A 165 10.23 7.23 17.84
C LEU A 165 10.93 6.16 16.99
N MET A 166 10.89 6.30 15.66
CA MET A 166 11.47 5.36 14.69
C MET A 166 12.93 5.71 14.34
N ALA A 167 13.55 6.65 15.06
CA ALA A 167 14.97 6.98 14.92
C ALA A 167 15.94 5.78 14.97
N PRO A 168 15.73 4.73 15.79
CA PRO A 168 16.63 3.57 15.82
C PRO A 168 16.75 2.80 14.50
N ILE A 169 15.75 2.92 13.62
CA ILE A 169 15.77 2.30 12.28
C ILE A 169 15.90 3.34 11.16
N GLY A 170 16.10 4.62 11.51
CA GLY A 170 16.23 5.71 10.54
C GLY A 170 14.94 6.06 9.79
N ALA A 171 13.77 5.66 10.29
CA ALA A 171 12.49 5.83 9.60
C ALA A 171 11.67 7.02 10.11
N THR A 172 12.27 8.21 10.13
CA THR A 172 11.73 9.41 10.79
C THR A 172 11.11 10.43 9.83
N THR A 173 11.15 10.18 8.52
CA THR A 173 10.72 11.16 7.51
C THR A 173 9.21 11.24 7.39
N LEU A 174 8.69 12.46 7.30
CA LEU A 174 7.30 12.72 6.90
C LEU A 174 7.29 13.56 5.62
N GLU A 175 6.63 13.07 4.57
CA GLU A 175 6.41 13.81 3.33
C GLU A 175 4.92 14.15 3.16
N LEU A 176 4.59 15.40 2.86
CA LEU A 176 3.23 15.77 2.46
C LEU A 176 3.01 15.29 1.01
N SER A 177 2.15 14.30 0.84
CA SER A 177 1.85 13.71 -0.46
C SER A 177 0.58 12.87 -0.36
N VAL A 178 -0.37 13.14 -1.26
CA VAL A 178 -1.50 12.24 -1.50
C VAL A 178 -1.00 11.13 -2.42
N ARG A 179 -0.48 10.07 -1.81
CA ARG A 179 -0.05 8.82 -2.44
C ARG A 179 -0.77 7.68 -1.73
N GLY A 180 -1.02 6.60 -2.46
CA GLY A 180 -1.66 5.37 -1.99
C GLY A 180 -2.80 4.96 -2.90
N SER A 181 -2.87 3.69 -3.27
CA SER A 181 -3.80 3.22 -4.30
C SER A 181 -5.19 2.92 -3.71
N ASP A 182 -5.30 1.97 -2.78
CA ASP A 182 -6.60 1.64 -2.17
C ASP A 182 -7.02 2.70 -1.15
N VAL A 183 -6.09 3.25 -0.38
CA VAL A 183 -6.39 4.26 0.65
C VAL A 183 -6.89 5.59 0.06
N ASP A 184 -6.64 5.88 -1.21
CA ASP A 184 -7.18 7.06 -1.88
C ASP A 184 -8.73 7.07 -1.90
N LYS A 185 -9.38 5.89 -1.92
CA LYS A 185 -10.85 5.81 -1.79
C LYS A 185 -11.34 6.29 -0.42
N LEU A 186 -10.55 6.08 0.63
CA LEU A 186 -10.84 6.56 1.99
C LEU A 186 -10.52 8.05 2.11
N HIS A 187 -9.41 8.50 1.51
CA HIS A 187 -9.03 9.90 1.48
C HIS A 187 -10.11 10.78 0.84
N ALA A 188 -10.76 10.31 -0.23
CA ALA A 188 -11.89 10.99 -0.87
C ALA A 188 -13.09 11.23 0.08
N LEU A 189 -13.16 10.54 1.22
CA LEU A 189 -14.16 10.74 2.27
C LEU A 189 -13.61 11.48 3.51
N GLY A 190 -12.46 12.15 3.37
CA GLY A 190 -11.87 12.98 4.41
C GLY A 190 -11.09 12.20 5.49
N VAL A 191 -10.83 10.91 5.28
CA VAL A 191 -9.94 10.14 6.15
C VAL A 191 -8.50 10.60 5.91
N PRO A 192 -7.72 10.92 6.96
CA PRO A 192 -6.28 11.12 6.81
C PRO A 192 -5.62 9.82 6.36
N VAL A 193 -4.80 9.87 5.32
CA VAL A 193 -4.11 8.70 4.78
C VAL A 193 -2.59 8.90 4.71
N SER A 194 -1.86 7.81 4.78
CA SER A 194 -0.40 7.75 4.73
C SER A 194 0.05 6.53 3.92
N THR A 195 1.21 6.62 3.28
CA THR A 195 1.87 5.46 2.66
C THR A 195 3.25 5.25 3.22
N LEU A 196 3.73 4.01 3.15
CA LEU A 196 5.11 3.66 3.50
C LEU A 196 6.09 4.42 2.59
N LEU A 197 6.98 5.22 3.19
CA LEU A 197 8.19 5.67 2.50
C LEU A 197 9.29 4.64 2.71
N ASN A 198 9.78 4.06 1.62
CA ASN A 198 10.85 3.08 1.62
C ASN A 198 11.77 3.29 0.40
N ARG A 199 12.97 2.70 0.43
CA ARG A 199 14.00 2.82 -0.62
C ARG A 199 13.63 2.03 -1.89
N ASN A 200 12.60 2.50 -2.60
CA ASN A 200 11.99 1.85 -3.76
C ASN A 200 12.55 2.29 -5.12
N GLU A 201 13.79 2.79 -5.18
CA GLU A 201 14.36 3.34 -6.42
C GLU A 201 14.42 2.31 -7.57
N ARG A 202 14.38 1.01 -7.24
CA ARG A 202 14.40 -0.10 -8.20
C ARG A 202 13.05 -0.79 -8.40
N TYR A 203 11.97 -0.30 -7.78
CA TYR A 203 10.66 -0.96 -7.82
C TYR A 203 10.16 -1.20 -9.25
N PHE A 204 10.20 -0.14 -10.06
CA PHE A 204 9.77 -0.20 -11.46
C PHE A 204 10.71 -0.98 -12.39
N HIS A 205 11.81 -1.56 -11.88
CA HIS A 205 12.63 -2.46 -12.68
C HIS A 205 11.99 -3.85 -12.85
N TYR A 206 11.03 -4.21 -11.99
CA TYR A 206 10.41 -5.54 -11.99
C TYR A 206 8.90 -5.53 -11.75
N HIS A 207 8.34 -4.42 -11.24
CA HIS A 207 6.91 -4.19 -11.12
C HIS A 207 6.15 -4.58 -12.39
N HIS A 208 5.09 -5.38 -12.25
CA HIS A 208 4.26 -5.92 -13.34
C HIS A 208 5.03 -6.75 -14.38
N THR A 209 6.16 -7.35 -13.99
CA THR A 209 6.96 -8.22 -14.86
C THR A 209 7.16 -9.60 -14.24
N ARG A 210 7.68 -10.54 -15.05
CA ARG A 210 8.10 -11.87 -14.59
C ARG A 210 9.24 -11.84 -13.57
N ALA A 211 9.92 -10.70 -13.43
CA ALA A 211 11.02 -10.55 -12.49
C ALA A 211 10.54 -10.32 -11.05
N ASP A 212 9.28 -9.93 -10.84
CA ASP A 212 8.71 -9.79 -9.50
C ASP A 212 8.55 -11.16 -8.84
N THR A 213 9.57 -11.53 -8.06
CA THR A 213 9.76 -12.88 -7.51
C THR A 213 10.35 -12.81 -6.12
N MET A 214 10.30 -13.93 -5.39
CA MET A 214 10.84 -14.04 -4.03
C MET A 214 12.34 -13.72 -3.93
N SER A 215 13.08 -13.80 -5.03
CA SER A 215 14.50 -13.47 -5.07
C SER A 215 14.80 -12.00 -4.80
N LEU A 216 13.81 -11.11 -5.00
CA LEU A 216 13.92 -9.68 -4.73
C LEU A 216 13.78 -9.34 -3.24
N MET A 217 13.14 -10.23 -2.46
CA MET A 217 12.76 -9.94 -1.09
C MET A 217 13.96 -9.99 -0.15
N SER A 218 14.19 -8.87 0.54
CA SER A 218 15.19 -8.75 1.61
C SER A 218 14.53 -9.08 2.95
N SER A 219 14.95 -10.17 3.60
CA SER A 219 14.40 -10.55 4.91
C SER A 219 14.61 -9.45 5.96
N ARG A 220 15.77 -8.79 5.91
CA ARG A 220 16.09 -7.66 6.81
C ARG A 220 15.13 -6.49 6.61
N ASP A 221 14.88 -6.10 5.37
CA ASP A 221 14.03 -4.94 5.08
C ASP A 221 12.57 -5.26 5.40
N LEU A 222 12.12 -6.47 5.10
CA LEU A 222 10.80 -6.95 5.46
C LEU A 222 10.59 -6.96 6.99
N ASP A 223 11.59 -7.37 7.77
CA ASP A 223 11.55 -7.32 9.23
C ASP A 223 11.51 -5.87 9.76
N LEU A 224 12.29 -4.97 9.16
CA LEU A 224 12.26 -3.53 9.49
C LEU A 224 10.88 -2.93 9.18
N CYS A 225 10.32 -3.20 8.01
CA CYS A 225 8.97 -2.76 7.64
C CYS A 225 7.93 -3.32 8.59
N ALA A 226 7.95 -4.61 8.91
CA ALA A 226 6.99 -5.23 9.83
C ALA A 226 7.07 -4.63 11.25
N GLY A 227 8.29 -4.38 11.74
CA GLY A 227 8.52 -3.71 13.02
C GLY A 227 8.01 -2.26 13.03
N PHE A 228 8.34 -1.51 11.98
CA PHE A 228 7.86 -0.15 11.77
C PHE A 228 6.33 -0.09 11.74
N TRP A 229 5.69 -0.92 10.91
CA TRP A 229 4.24 -0.99 10.74
C TRP A 229 3.52 -1.32 12.06
N ALA A 230 4.05 -2.29 12.82
CA ALA A 230 3.53 -2.63 14.14
C ALA A 230 3.62 -1.45 15.12
N ALA A 231 4.77 -0.78 15.14
CA ALA A 231 5.02 0.30 16.08
C ALA A 231 4.17 1.54 15.78
N VAL A 232 4.19 2.04 14.55
CA VAL A 232 3.40 3.22 14.17
C VAL A 232 1.90 2.93 14.26
N GLY A 233 1.46 1.76 13.78
CA GLY A 233 0.06 1.34 13.87
C GLY A 233 -0.44 1.30 15.31
N TYR A 234 0.34 0.71 16.22
CA TYR A 234 0.00 0.70 17.64
C TYR A 234 -0.05 2.11 18.24
N VAL A 235 0.99 2.93 18.02
CA VAL A 235 1.07 4.27 18.61
C VAL A 235 -0.10 5.14 18.15
N PHE A 236 -0.43 5.17 16.85
CA PHE A 236 -1.58 5.91 16.35
C PHE A 236 -2.91 5.39 16.94
N ALA A 237 -3.07 4.08 17.04
CA ALA A 237 -4.26 3.47 17.63
C ALA A 237 -4.38 3.71 19.15
N ASP A 238 -3.26 3.94 19.85
CA ASP A 238 -3.22 4.17 21.30
C ASP A 238 -3.19 5.66 21.70
N LEU A 239 -3.16 6.60 20.73
CA LEU A 239 -3.27 8.04 20.98
C LEU A 239 -4.53 8.36 21.81
N ARG A 240 -4.47 9.38 22.67
CA ARG A 240 -5.62 9.80 23.48
C ARG A 240 -6.80 10.23 22.61
N ASN A 241 -6.55 11.09 21.64
CA ASN A 241 -7.54 11.65 20.71
C ASN A 241 -7.29 11.10 19.30
N MET A 242 -8.33 11.14 18.44
CA MET A 242 -8.13 10.89 17.00
C MET A 242 -7.31 12.03 16.40
N LEU A 243 -6.67 11.76 15.26
CA LEU A 243 -6.04 12.82 14.48
C LEU A 243 -7.10 13.86 14.07
N PRO A 244 -6.80 15.16 14.20
CA PRO A 244 -7.62 16.20 13.61
C PRO A 244 -7.76 16.00 12.09
N ARG A 245 -8.94 16.31 11.56
CA ARG A 245 -9.17 16.39 10.12
C ARG A 245 -8.81 17.79 9.60
#